data_AF-A0A8C4WRP3-F1
#
_entry.id   AF-A0A8C4WRP3-F1
#
_cell.length_a   1.000
_cell.length_b   1.000
_cell.length_c   1.000
_cell.angle_alpha   90.00
_cell.angle_beta   90.00
_cell.angle_gamma   90.00
#
_symmetry.space_group_name_H-M   'P 1'
#
loop_
_entity.id
_entity.type
_entity.pdbx_description
1 polymer ?
#
loop_
_entity_poly.entity_id
_entity_poly.type
_entity_poly.pdbx_seq_one_letter_code
_entity_poly.pdbx_strand_id
1 'polypeptide(L)'
;MAAPGLLRGGWSRLVSGLLGLGGGWARPPTRALRQVVEVTEGSTTVIEGKIIEDVKTPTPPNPSGQCPICRWNLKHKYNYEDVLLLSQFIRSDGGMLPRRITGLCLEEHKKVAVCVQMAHRAGLLPNHRPLLPEGHVSKKPKLNRYLTRWSVRSAKPIWKRGPKWCRIPFRVGHPLLMNNINYGQRPVYLNH
;
A
#
# COMPACT_ATOMS: atom_id res chain seq x y z
N MET A 1 -30.73 -15.51 44.61
CA MET A 1 -29.47 -15.22 45.33
C MET A 1 -28.37 -16.08 44.72
N ALA A 2 -27.51 -15.50 43.89
CA ALA A 2 -26.25 -16.09 43.43
C ALA A 2 -25.31 -14.92 43.11
N ALA A 3 -24.10 -14.97 43.66
CA ALA A 3 -23.16 -13.85 43.77
C ALA A 3 -22.63 -13.36 42.42
N PRO A 4 -22.38 -12.04 42.23
CA PRO A 4 -21.63 -11.55 41.10
C PRO A 4 -20.12 -11.70 41.38
N GLY A 5 -19.45 -12.49 40.54
CA GLY A 5 -17.99 -12.64 40.55
C GLY A 5 -17.29 -11.32 40.22
N LEU A 6 -16.44 -10.89 41.15
CA LEU A 6 -15.49 -9.79 41.01
C LEU A 6 -14.52 -10.05 39.84
N LEU A 7 -14.76 -9.42 38.69
CA LEU A 7 -13.69 -9.21 37.70
C LEU A 7 -12.82 -8.04 38.18
N ARG A 8 -11.76 -8.37 38.93
CA ARG A 8 -10.58 -7.51 39.14
C ARG A 8 -9.90 -7.26 37.79
N GLY A 9 -10.41 -6.30 37.02
CA GLY A 9 -9.67 -5.67 35.94
C GLY A 9 -8.68 -4.68 36.55
N GLY A 10 -7.43 -5.11 36.74
CA GLY A 10 -6.37 -4.27 37.28
C GLY A 10 -6.16 -3.02 36.42
N TRP A 11 -6.51 -1.86 36.99
CA TRP A 11 -5.96 -0.57 36.59
C TRP A 11 -4.44 -0.61 36.79
N SER A 12 -3.71 -0.91 35.73
CA SER A 12 -2.28 -0.57 35.65
C SER A 12 -2.05 0.15 34.32
N ARG A 13 -1.75 1.44 34.44
CA ARG A 13 -0.96 2.31 33.55
C ARG A 13 -1.49 3.74 33.59
N LEU A 14 -1.43 4.33 34.78
CA LEU A 14 -1.06 5.74 34.90
C LEU A 14 0.37 5.76 35.44
N VAL A 15 1.14 6.76 35.01
CA VAL A 15 2.54 7.05 35.39
C VAL A 15 3.61 6.33 34.56
N SER A 16 3.99 6.99 33.46
CA SER A 16 5.40 7.24 33.12
C SER A 16 5.43 8.31 32.02
N GLY A 17 5.31 9.55 32.46
CA GLY A 17 5.41 10.73 31.61
C GLY A 17 6.11 11.82 32.39
N LEU A 18 7.42 11.67 32.58
CA LEU A 18 8.36 12.74 32.95
C LEU A 18 9.74 12.12 33.06
N LEU A 19 10.58 12.36 32.04
CA LEU A 19 12.05 12.49 32.04
C LEU A 19 12.66 11.93 30.74
N GLY A 20 13.38 12.79 30.01
CA GLY A 20 14.54 12.38 29.22
C GLY A 20 14.38 12.25 27.69
N LEU A 21 14.83 13.28 26.98
CA LEU A 21 15.74 13.21 25.83
C LEU A 21 15.54 12.10 24.77
N GLY A 22 15.15 12.50 23.56
CA GLY A 22 15.30 11.71 22.35
C GLY A 22 13.96 11.34 21.71
N GLY A 23 13.38 12.30 20.98
CA GLY A 23 12.17 12.10 20.18
C GLY A 23 12.36 11.16 19.00
N GLY A 24 12.63 9.88 19.26
CA GLY A 24 12.29 8.82 18.33
C GLY A 24 10.78 8.69 18.33
N TRP A 25 10.11 8.97 17.22
CA TRP A 25 8.68 8.68 17.09
C TRP A 25 8.45 7.22 17.46
N ALA A 26 7.83 6.99 18.62
CA ALA A 26 7.49 5.67 19.08
C ALA A 26 6.72 4.97 17.97
N ARG A 27 7.21 3.81 17.52
CA ARG A 27 6.49 2.97 16.57
C ARG A 27 5.14 2.67 17.22
N PRO A 28 4.00 2.95 16.56
CA PRO A 28 2.72 2.59 17.13
C PRO A 28 2.75 1.09 17.46
N PRO A 29 2.14 0.65 18.57
CA PRO A 29 2.09 -0.76 18.91
C PRO A 29 1.54 -1.54 17.72
N THR A 30 2.13 -2.68 17.41
CA THR A 30 1.67 -3.59 16.35
C THR A 30 0.22 -3.97 16.66
N ARG A 31 -0.72 -3.41 15.90
CA ARG A 31 -2.13 -3.76 15.99
C ARG A 31 -2.37 -4.92 15.02
N ALA A 32 -2.80 -6.06 15.55
CA ALA A 32 -3.25 -7.18 14.74
C ALA A 32 -4.41 -6.77 13.83
N LEU A 33 -4.62 -7.52 12.75
CA LEU A 33 -5.78 -7.33 11.87
C LEU A 33 -7.07 -7.52 12.66
N ARG A 34 -8.01 -6.58 12.50
CA ARG A 34 -9.32 -6.60 13.16
C ARG A 34 -10.41 -6.57 12.11
N GLN A 35 -11.35 -7.49 12.22
CA GLN A 35 -12.54 -7.55 11.39
C GLN A 35 -13.75 -7.11 12.22
N VAL A 36 -14.54 -6.19 11.67
CA VAL A 36 -15.84 -5.82 12.23
C VAL A 36 -16.87 -6.77 11.63
N VAL A 37 -17.64 -7.44 12.48
CA VAL A 37 -18.71 -8.36 12.08
C VAL A 37 -20.02 -7.79 12.62
N GLU A 38 -20.97 -7.58 11.72
CA GLU A 38 -22.32 -7.12 12.06
C GLU A 38 -23.26 -8.33 11.98
N VAL A 39 -23.96 -8.62 13.08
CA VAL A 39 -24.96 -9.69 13.16
C VAL A 39 -26.30 -9.04 13.52
N THR A 40 -27.29 -9.20 12.64
CA THR A 40 -28.63 -8.65 12.84
C THR A 40 -29.58 -9.77 13.25
N GLU A 41 -30.02 -9.75 14.51
CA GLU A 41 -30.99 -10.70 15.06
C GLU A 41 -32.31 -9.96 15.27
N GLY A 42 -33.25 -10.12 14.34
CA GLY A 42 -34.55 -9.44 14.36
C GLY A 42 -34.40 -7.92 14.30
N SER A 43 -34.65 -7.24 15.44
CA SER A 43 -34.54 -5.78 15.57
C SER A 43 -33.24 -5.29 16.22
N THR A 44 -32.40 -6.18 16.76
CA THR A 44 -31.14 -5.82 17.42
C THR A 44 -29.95 -6.10 16.53
N THR A 45 -29.09 -5.10 16.36
CA THR A 45 -27.85 -5.21 15.58
C THR A 45 -26.64 -5.28 16.52
N VAL A 46 -25.97 -6.43 16.57
CA VAL A 46 -24.76 -6.64 17.37
C VAL A 46 -23.53 -6.43 16.48
N ILE A 47 -22.61 -5.57 16.92
CA ILE A 47 -21.38 -5.26 16.19
C ILE A 47 -20.19 -5.75 17.01
N GLU A 48 -19.50 -6.77 16.51
CA GLU A 48 -18.36 -7.40 17.18
C GLU A 48 -17.03 -7.11 16.46
N GLY A 49 -15.95 -6.97 17.23
CA GLY A 49 -14.59 -6.86 16.69
C GLY A 49 -13.80 -8.15 16.90
N LYS A 50 -13.60 -8.93 15.84
CA LYS A 50 -12.80 -10.16 15.88
C LYS A 50 -11.35 -9.87 15.49
N ILE A 51 -10.40 -10.34 16.30
CA ILE A 51 -8.97 -10.24 16.00
C ILE A 51 -8.58 -11.45 15.17
N ILE A 52 -8.00 -11.21 14.00
CA ILE A 52 -7.48 -12.26 13.12
C ILE A 52 -6.00 -12.44 13.44
N GLU A 53 -5.55 -13.70 13.51
CA GLU A 53 -4.15 -14.02 13.74
C GLU A 53 -3.30 -13.69 12.50
N ASP A 54 -2.15 -13.06 12.74
CA ASP A 54 -1.22 -12.68 11.68
C ASP A 54 -0.24 -13.83 11.36
N VAL A 55 0.13 -13.97 10.09
CA VAL A 55 1.13 -14.94 9.65
C VAL A 55 2.52 -14.54 10.18
N LYS A 56 3.22 -15.47 10.82
CA LYS A 56 4.59 -15.26 11.30
C LYS A 56 5.53 -15.00 10.13
N THR A 57 6.24 -13.87 10.16
CA THR A 57 7.24 -13.53 9.14
C THR A 57 8.58 -14.24 9.42
N PRO A 58 9.25 -14.77 8.39
CA PRO A 58 10.60 -15.33 8.52
C PRO A 58 11.64 -14.28 8.91
N THR A 59 12.80 -14.74 9.37
CA THR A 59 13.93 -13.88 9.73
C THR A 59 14.47 -13.14 8.49
N PRO A 60 14.67 -11.81 8.57
CA PRO A 60 15.15 -11.03 7.43
C PRO A 60 16.67 -11.24 7.21
N PRO A 61 17.15 -11.11 5.97
CA PRO A 61 18.57 -11.29 5.64
C PRO A 61 19.46 -10.16 6.18
N ASN A 62 18.93 -8.93 6.32
CA ASN A 62 19.64 -7.81 6.90
C ASN A 62 18.87 -7.24 8.11
N PRO A 63 19.25 -7.59 9.35
CA PRO A 63 18.54 -7.13 10.54
C PRO A 63 18.74 -5.63 10.81
N SER A 64 19.83 -5.03 10.31
CA SER A 64 20.19 -3.62 10.55
C SER A 64 19.34 -2.62 9.76
N GLY A 65 18.59 -3.08 8.75
CA GLY A 65 17.73 -2.22 7.94
C GLY A 65 16.62 -1.56 8.76
N GLN A 66 16.36 -0.28 8.52
CA GLN A 66 15.29 0.44 9.23
C GLN A 66 13.90 0.12 8.67
N CYS A 67 13.81 -0.05 7.34
CA CYS A 67 12.57 -0.32 6.61
C CYS A 67 12.48 -1.79 6.14
N PRO A 68 11.29 -2.38 6.00
CA PRO A 68 11.13 -3.74 5.47
C PRO A 68 11.87 -3.97 4.14
N ILE A 69 11.68 -3.10 3.14
CA ILE A 69 12.36 -3.21 1.83
C ILE A 69 13.89 -3.19 1.97
N CYS A 70 14.40 -2.38 2.90
CA CYS A 70 15.82 -2.25 3.21
C CYS A 70 16.35 -3.52 3.89
N ARG A 71 15.60 -4.06 4.86
CA ARG A 71 15.93 -5.31 5.59
C ARG A 71 15.98 -6.53 4.68
N TRP A 72 15.15 -6.53 3.64
CA TRP A 72 15.09 -7.58 2.63
C TRP A 72 16.02 -7.34 1.44
N ASN A 73 16.84 -6.28 1.45
CA ASN A 73 17.78 -5.92 0.37
C ASN A 73 17.09 -5.79 -1.02
N LEU A 74 15.83 -5.33 -1.02
CA LEU A 74 14.99 -5.16 -2.23
C LEU A 74 15.06 -3.75 -2.82
N LYS A 75 15.80 -2.83 -2.19
CA LYS A 75 15.93 -1.45 -2.68
C LYS A 75 16.46 -1.46 -4.12
N HIS A 76 15.82 -0.71 -5.02
CA HIS A 76 16.16 -0.59 -6.45
C HIS A 76 15.90 -1.84 -7.31
N LYS A 77 15.31 -2.91 -6.76
CA LYS A 77 15.14 -4.19 -7.46
C LYS A 77 13.71 -4.50 -7.88
N TYR A 78 12.73 -3.80 -7.31
CA TYR A 78 11.32 -4.08 -7.57
C TYR A 78 10.70 -3.12 -8.59
N ASN A 79 9.64 -3.59 -9.24
CA ASN A 79 8.89 -2.89 -10.28
C ASN A 79 7.37 -3.01 -10.04
N TYR A 80 6.57 -2.43 -10.94
CA TYR A 80 5.09 -2.54 -10.88
C TYR A 80 4.57 -3.96 -11.17
N GLU A 81 5.43 -4.81 -11.73
CA GLU A 81 5.14 -6.20 -12.09
C GLU A 81 5.22 -7.15 -10.89
N ASP A 82 5.92 -6.76 -9.82
CA ASP A 82 6.15 -7.59 -8.63
C ASP A 82 4.93 -7.62 -7.71
N VAL A 83 3.84 -8.22 -8.20
CA VAL A 83 2.54 -8.27 -7.52
C VAL A 83 2.63 -8.88 -6.13
N LEU A 84 3.50 -9.88 -5.93
CA LEU A 84 3.68 -10.56 -4.64
C LEU A 84 4.26 -9.66 -3.55
N LEU A 85 5.09 -8.68 -3.94
CA LEU A 85 5.61 -7.68 -3.03
C LEU A 85 4.58 -6.58 -2.78
N LEU A 86 3.93 -6.10 -3.85
CA LEU A 86 2.96 -5.01 -3.77
C LEU A 86 1.71 -5.41 -2.98
N SER A 87 1.26 -6.66 -3.09
CA SER A 87 0.07 -7.18 -2.40
C SER A 87 0.18 -7.10 -0.88
N GLN A 88 1.39 -7.12 -0.32
CA GLN A 88 1.64 -7.03 1.12
C GLN A 88 1.35 -5.63 1.69
N PHE A 89 1.41 -4.58 0.86
CA PHE A 89 1.26 -3.18 1.28
C PHE A 89 -0.09 -2.57 0.91
N ILE A 90 -1.01 -3.36 0.37
CA ILE A 90 -2.34 -2.92 -0.06
C ILE A 90 -3.44 -3.56 0.79
N ARG A 91 -4.59 -2.90 0.80
CA ARG A 91 -5.83 -3.41 1.40
C ARG A 91 -6.55 -4.37 0.43
N SER A 92 -7.57 -5.05 0.92
CA SER A 92 -8.54 -5.79 0.10
C SER A 92 -9.11 -4.93 -1.03
N ASP A 93 -9.35 -3.64 -0.78
CA ASP A 93 -10.03 -2.75 -1.73
C ASP A 93 -9.08 -2.17 -2.79
N GLY A 94 -7.78 -2.47 -2.71
CA GLY A 94 -6.72 -1.87 -3.56
C GLY A 94 -6.17 -0.54 -3.05
N GLY A 95 -6.65 -0.05 -1.91
CA GLY A 95 -6.08 1.12 -1.24
C GLY A 95 -4.71 0.82 -0.63
N MET A 96 -3.78 1.77 -0.67
CA MET A 96 -2.47 1.60 -0.04
C MET A 96 -2.55 1.73 1.49
N LEU A 97 -1.82 0.89 2.22
CA LEU A 97 -1.69 0.99 3.67
C LEU A 97 -0.89 2.24 4.08
N PRO A 98 -1.20 2.87 5.23
CA PRO A 98 -0.50 4.07 5.67
C PRO A 98 0.95 3.76 6.09
N ARG A 99 1.87 4.70 5.82
CA ARG A 99 3.31 4.57 6.13
C ARG A 99 3.59 4.19 7.60
N ARG A 100 2.82 4.75 8.53
CA ARG A 100 2.96 4.51 9.98
C ARG A 100 2.76 3.05 10.36
N ILE A 101 1.95 2.32 9.60
CA ILE A 101 1.67 0.89 9.79
C ILE A 101 2.70 0.06 9.02
N THR A 102 2.92 0.35 7.74
CA THR A 102 3.86 -0.42 6.90
C THR A 102 5.32 -0.34 7.35
N GLY A 103 5.72 0.71 8.08
CA GLY A 103 7.11 0.90 8.53
C GLY A 103 8.10 1.21 7.40
N LEU A 104 7.62 1.60 6.21
CA LEU A 104 8.48 1.97 5.09
C LEU A 104 9.11 3.36 5.26
N CYS A 105 10.30 3.53 4.68
CA CYS A 105 10.90 4.85 4.48
C CYS A 105 10.01 5.72 3.58
N LEU A 106 10.10 7.04 3.70
CA LEU A 106 9.29 7.96 2.90
C LEU A 106 9.48 7.76 1.39
N GLU A 107 10.73 7.58 0.96
CA GLU A 107 11.08 7.34 -0.44
C GLU A 107 10.44 6.07 -0.98
N GLU A 108 10.66 4.96 -0.28
CA GLU A 108 10.14 3.64 -0.68
C GLU A 108 8.62 3.60 -0.61
N HIS A 109 8.00 4.26 0.38
CA HIS A 109 6.55 4.38 0.43
C HIS A 109 6.00 5.12 -0.80
N LYS A 110 6.64 6.20 -1.27
CA LYS A 110 6.23 6.89 -2.50
C LYS A 110 6.42 6.01 -3.75
N LYS A 111 7.52 5.26 -3.84
CA LYS A 111 7.78 4.34 -4.96
C LYS A 111 6.74 3.22 -5.02
N VAL A 112 6.49 2.53 -3.89
CA VAL A 112 5.47 1.48 -3.80
C VAL A 112 4.08 2.03 -4.14
N ALA A 113 3.73 3.24 -3.68
CA ALA A 113 2.45 3.87 -4.04
C ALA A 113 2.28 4.02 -5.55
N VAL A 114 3.32 4.48 -6.24
CA VAL A 114 3.34 4.62 -7.69
C VAL A 114 3.28 3.26 -8.39
N CYS A 115 4.04 2.27 -7.91
CA CYS A 115 3.99 0.90 -8.44
C CYS A 115 2.60 0.30 -8.33
N VAL A 116 1.94 0.43 -7.17
CA VAL A 116 0.56 -0.01 -6.94
C VAL A 116 -0.41 0.68 -7.92
N GLN A 117 -0.28 2.00 -8.11
CA GLN A 117 -1.10 2.73 -9.07
C GLN A 117 -0.89 2.24 -10.52
N MET A 118 0.35 1.96 -10.91
CA MET A 118 0.65 1.40 -12.23
C MET A 118 0.10 -0.03 -12.38
N ALA A 119 0.24 -0.88 -11.35
CA ALA A 119 -0.27 -2.25 -11.34
C ALA A 119 -1.80 -2.31 -11.46
N HIS A 120 -2.54 -1.45 -10.73
CA HIS A 120 -4.00 -1.35 -10.88
C HIS A 120 -4.42 -0.91 -12.28
N ARG A 121 -3.71 0.07 -12.86
CA ARG A 121 -4.00 0.53 -14.23
C ARG A 121 -3.69 -0.53 -15.27
N ALA A 122 -2.65 -1.32 -15.05
CA ALA A 122 -2.29 -2.45 -15.91
C ALA A 122 -3.20 -3.66 -15.72
N GLY A 123 -3.98 -3.72 -14.63
CA GLY A 123 -4.92 -4.81 -14.36
C GLY A 123 -4.28 -6.03 -13.68
N LEU A 124 -3.09 -5.90 -13.10
CA LEU A 124 -2.36 -6.98 -12.45
C LEU A 124 -2.98 -7.43 -11.10
N LEU A 125 -3.84 -6.61 -10.52
CA LEU A 125 -4.49 -6.84 -9.22
C LEU A 125 -6.02 -7.00 -9.39
N PRO A 126 -6.52 -8.15 -9.89
CA PRO A 126 -7.95 -8.35 -10.13
C PRO A 126 -8.76 -8.50 -8.83
N ASN A 127 -8.18 -9.14 -7.81
CA ASN A 127 -8.83 -9.41 -6.53
C ASN A 127 -8.88 -8.19 -5.61
N HIS A 128 -8.08 -7.16 -5.89
CA HIS A 128 -8.00 -5.96 -5.09
C HIS A 128 -8.80 -4.82 -5.74
N ARG A 129 -10.12 -4.91 -5.68
CA ARG A 129 -11.03 -3.91 -6.21
C ARG A 129 -12.00 -3.47 -5.12
N PRO A 130 -12.46 -2.21 -5.16
CA PRO A 130 -13.52 -1.78 -4.26
C PRO A 130 -14.76 -2.62 -4.52
N LEU A 131 -15.47 -2.94 -3.44
CA LEU A 131 -16.77 -3.58 -3.52
C LEU A 131 -17.73 -2.64 -4.26
N LEU A 132 -18.39 -3.18 -5.28
CA LEU A 132 -19.41 -2.49 -6.05
C LEU A 132 -20.77 -3.00 -5.58
N PRO A 133 -21.82 -2.15 -5.64
CA PRO A 133 -23.17 -2.59 -5.31
C PRO A 133 -23.61 -3.70 -6.26
N GLU A 134 -24.53 -4.54 -5.77
CA GLU A 134 -25.09 -5.64 -6.54
C GLU A 134 -25.67 -5.16 -7.88
N GLY A 135 -25.39 -5.92 -8.95
CA GLY A 135 -25.84 -5.58 -10.31
C GLY A 135 -25.00 -4.53 -11.06
N HIS A 136 -23.90 -4.01 -10.50
CA HIS A 136 -23.06 -3.05 -11.22
C HIS A 136 -22.26 -3.72 -12.36
N VAL A 137 -22.59 -3.38 -13.61
CA VAL A 137 -21.85 -3.80 -14.80
C VAL A 137 -21.11 -2.61 -15.42
N SER A 138 -19.79 -2.73 -15.56
CA SER A 138 -18.98 -1.71 -16.24
C SER A 138 -19.23 -1.71 -17.74
N LYS A 139 -19.81 -0.62 -18.27
CA LYS A 139 -20.07 -0.44 -19.71
C LYS A 139 -18.86 -0.01 -20.55
N LYS A 140 -17.72 0.33 -19.92
CA LYS A 140 -16.54 0.85 -20.63
C LYS A 140 -15.64 -0.27 -21.13
N PRO A 141 -15.13 -0.20 -22.37
CA PRO A 141 -14.13 -1.16 -22.85
C PRO A 141 -12.85 -1.03 -22.03
N LYS A 142 -12.32 -2.17 -21.59
CA LYS A 142 -11.04 -2.24 -20.88
C LYS A 142 -9.94 -2.32 -21.94
N LEU A 143 -9.15 -1.26 -22.04
CA LEU A 143 -8.00 -1.20 -22.94
C LEU A 143 -6.75 -1.67 -22.20
N ASN A 144 -6.02 -2.62 -22.79
CA ASN A 144 -4.74 -3.10 -22.28
C ASN A 144 -3.73 -1.94 -22.24
N ARG A 145 -3.02 -1.81 -21.12
CA ARG A 145 -2.06 -0.73 -20.87
C ARG A 145 -1.05 -1.19 -19.82
N TYR A 146 0.13 -0.58 -19.83
CA TYR A 146 1.19 -0.83 -18.86
C TYR A 146 2.05 0.44 -18.71
N LEU A 147 2.85 0.52 -17.64
CA LEU A 147 3.73 1.68 -17.35
C LEU A 147 3.03 3.05 -17.40
N THR A 148 1.72 3.10 -17.10
CA THR A 148 0.93 4.33 -17.24
C THR A 148 1.11 5.25 -16.03
N ARG A 149 1.73 6.42 -16.24
CA ARG A 149 1.95 7.43 -15.20
C ARG A 149 0.69 8.14 -14.73
N TRP A 150 -0.20 8.47 -15.65
CA TRP A 150 -1.37 9.30 -15.40
C TRP A 150 -2.66 8.48 -15.38
N SER A 151 -3.69 9.01 -14.70
CA SER A 151 -5.04 8.46 -14.83
C SER A 151 -5.56 8.73 -16.25
N VAL A 152 -6.31 7.79 -16.80
CA VAL A 152 -6.86 7.91 -18.16
C VAL A 152 -7.86 9.04 -18.28
N ARG A 153 -8.54 9.41 -17.19
CA ARG A 153 -9.48 10.54 -17.21
C ARG A 153 -8.79 11.90 -17.16
N SER A 154 -7.54 11.98 -16.70
CA SER A 154 -6.83 13.25 -16.52
C SER A 154 -5.92 13.61 -17.70
N ALA A 155 -5.49 12.62 -18.49
CA ALA A 155 -4.62 12.85 -19.64
C ALA A 155 -5.41 13.48 -20.81
N LYS A 156 -5.02 14.68 -21.23
CA LYS A 156 -5.58 15.34 -22.44
C LYS A 156 -4.80 14.91 -23.68
N PRO A 157 -5.46 14.77 -24.85
CA PRO A 157 -4.77 14.49 -26.10
C PRO A 157 -3.84 15.66 -26.49
N ILE A 158 -2.69 15.32 -27.07
CA ILE A 158 -1.75 16.30 -27.62
C ILE A 158 -2.10 16.51 -29.09
N TRP A 159 -2.83 17.58 -29.39
CA TRP A 159 -3.25 17.89 -30.77
C TRP A 159 -2.11 18.32 -31.68
N LYS A 160 -1.11 19.04 -31.14
CA LYS A 160 0.07 19.51 -31.88
C LYS A 160 1.33 19.11 -31.11
N ARG A 161 2.16 18.25 -31.71
CA ARG A 161 3.41 17.77 -31.08
C ARG A 161 4.59 18.74 -31.19
N GLY A 162 4.59 19.61 -32.19
CA GLY A 162 5.68 20.55 -32.46
C GLY A 162 6.86 19.94 -33.24
N PRO A 163 7.79 20.79 -33.72
CA PRO A 163 9.02 20.38 -34.40
C PRO A 163 10.00 19.68 -33.46
N LYS A 164 11.06 19.07 -34.03
CA LYS A 164 11.99 18.16 -33.30
C LYS A 164 12.60 18.77 -32.03
N TRP A 165 12.94 20.06 -32.03
CA TRP A 165 13.60 20.75 -30.90
C TRP A 165 12.67 21.14 -29.74
N CYS A 166 11.35 21.17 -29.95
CA CYS A 166 10.35 21.42 -28.91
C CYS A 166 9.22 20.38 -28.92
N ARG A 167 9.55 19.15 -29.37
CA ARG A 167 8.59 18.06 -29.44
C ARG A 167 8.11 17.69 -28.04
N ILE A 168 6.79 17.67 -27.84
CA ILE A 168 6.19 17.20 -26.59
C ILE A 168 6.23 15.67 -26.57
N PRO A 169 6.98 15.03 -25.66
CA PRO A 169 7.08 13.58 -25.60
C PRO A 169 5.91 12.96 -24.83
N PHE A 170 5.62 11.70 -25.13
CA PHE A 170 4.75 10.88 -24.32
C PHE A 170 5.52 10.35 -23.11
N ARG A 171 4.95 10.53 -21.92
CA ARG A 171 5.57 10.08 -20.67
C ARG A 171 5.16 8.65 -20.35
N VAL A 172 6.14 7.76 -20.26
CA VAL A 172 5.97 6.34 -19.91
C VAL A 172 6.77 6.05 -18.63
N GLY A 173 6.22 5.23 -17.73
CA GLY A 173 6.82 4.92 -16.43
C GLY A 173 6.83 6.10 -15.46
N HIS A 174 7.62 6.04 -14.39
CA HIS A 174 7.68 7.08 -13.35
C HIS A 174 9.12 7.42 -12.95
N PRO A 175 9.49 8.70 -12.78
CA PRO A 175 10.86 9.12 -12.47
C PRO A 175 11.39 8.58 -11.14
N LEU A 176 10.51 8.33 -10.16
CA LEU A 176 10.92 7.77 -8.86
C LEU A 176 11.56 6.38 -8.96
N LEU A 177 11.34 5.66 -10.06
CA LEU A 177 11.93 4.33 -10.32
C LEU A 177 13.19 4.41 -11.19
N MET A 178 13.65 5.61 -11.54
CA MET A 178 14.82 5.79 -12.42
C MET A 178 16.12 5.28 -11.77
N ASN A 179 16.17 5.25 -10.44
CA ASN A 179 17.32 4.73 -9.69
C ASN A 179 17.32 3.20 -9.59
N ASN A 180 16.38 2.49 -10.23
CA ASN A 180 16.37 1.04 -10.20
C ASN A 180 17.59 0.47 -10.91
N ILE A 181 17.97 -0.75 -10.53
CA ILE A 181 19.06 -1.47 -11.19
C ILE A 181 18.67 -1.67 -12.65
N ASN A 182 19.56 -1.27 -13.54
CA ASN A 182 19.42 -1.46 -14.97
C ASN A 182 20.49 -2.44 -15.43
N TYR A 183 20.05 -3.60 -15.91
CA TYR A 183 20.93 -4.63 -16.45
C TYR A 183 21.27 -4.40 -17.92
N GLY A 184 20.55 -3.50 -18.60
CA GLY A 184 20.82 -3.13 -19.98
C GLY A 184 21.88 -2.04 -20.11
N GLN A 185 22.53 -1.98 -21.28
CA GLN A 185 23.49 -0.91 -21.59
C GLN A 185 22.83 0.46 -21.80
N ARG A 186 21.54 0.47 -22.18
CA ARG A 186 20.79 1.70 -22.44
C ARG A 186 20.06 2.16 -21.17
N PRO A 187 20.03 3.46 -20.88
CA PRO A 187 19.27 3.97 -19.74
C PRO A 187 17.75 3.76 -19.93
N VAL A 188 17.01 3.84 -18.84
CA VAL A 188 15.54 3.79 -18.88
C VAL A 188 15.02 5.10 -19.49
N TYR A 189 14.38 5.02 -20.65
CA TYR A 189 13.72 6.15 -21.29
C TYR A 189 12.32 6.33 -20.72
N LEU A 190 12.03 7.51 -20.18
CA LEU A 190 10.69 7.85 -19.64
C LEU A 190 9.88 8.74 -20.60
N ASN A 191 10.52 9.22 -21.66
CA ASN A 191 9.96 10.15 -22.63
C ASN A 191 10.14 9.53 -24.03
N HIS A 192 9.03 9.30 -24.74
CA HIS A 192 8.98 8.69 -26.08
C HIS A 192 8.34 9.62 -27.11
#